data_AF-A0A4Q3TIU5-F1
#
_entry.id   AF-A0A4Q3TIU5-F1
#
_cell.length_a   1.000
_cell.length_b   1.000
_cell.length_c   1.000
_cell.angle_alpha   90.00
_cell.angle_beta   90.00
_cell.angle_gamma   90.00
#
_symmetry.space_group_name_H-M   'P 1'
#
loop_
_entity.id
_entity.type
_entity.pdbx_description
1 polymer ?
#
loop_
_entity_poly.entity_id
_entity_poly.type
_entity_poly.pdbx_seq_one_letter_code
_entity_poly.pdbx_strand_id
1 'polypeptide(L)'
;DLDANSYQHKPYLDVQVKDRGYKLVSVGYTVNFPIGLYSKKVKSLAELKEGAKFGIPNDPTNGGRVLLVLQDKGLIKLRPEAGLKATPLDVIDNPKKIKFVELDAAQLPRSLDDLDASAVNTNFALSAGLNVKDAIAQESAKSPYVNILVVREQDKAKPWVAKLVKAYQSEEIRKFIQTEFKGAVLPGF
;
A
#
# COMPACT_ATOMS: atom_id res chain seq x y z
N ASP A 1 12.34 -17.35 -15.68
CA ASP A 1 11.78 -16.11 -16.26
C ASP A 1 12.43 -14.85 -15.72
N LEU A 2 12.42 -14.60 -14.41
CA LEU A 2 13.05 -13.41 -13.81
C LEU A 2 14.05 -13.78 -12.73
N ASP A 3 15.14 -13.02 -12.58
CA ASP A 3 16.13 -13.21 -11.49
C ASP A 3 15.79 -12.43 -10.22
N ALA A 4 15.14 -11.28 -10.38
CA ALA A 4 14.69 -10.43 -9.28
C ALA A 4 13.36 -9.75 -9.64
N ASN A 5 12.62 -9.30 -8.63
CA ASN A 5 11.49 -8.37 -8.79
C ASN A 5 11.52 -7.24 -7.75
N SER A 6 10.82 -6.15 -8.03
CA SER A 6 10.73 -4.96 -7.18
C SER A 6 9.36 -4.28 -7.35
N TYR A 7 8.32 -4.85 -6.73
CA TYR A 7 6.96 -4.30 -6.83
C TYR A 7 6.10 -4.44 -5.57
N GLN A 8 6.63 -5.12 -4.54
CA GLN A 8 5.86 -5.57 -3.39
C GLN A 8 6.56 -5.18 -2.09
N HIS A 9 5.79 -5.12 -1.01
CA HIS A 9 6.28 -5.01 0.36
C HIS A 9 6.34 -6.36 1.06
N LYS A 10 7.06 -6.42 2.19
CA LYS A 10 7.27 -7.68 2.93
C LYS A 10 5.97 -8.39 3.34
N PRO A 11 4.92 -7.71 3.86
CA PRO A 11 3.67 -8.40 4.18
C PRO A 11 3.02 -9.11 2.99
N TYR A 12 3.11 -8.54 1.78
CA TYR A 12 2.56 -9.13 0.56
C TYR A 12 3.37 -10.37 0.15
N LEU A 13 4.70 -10.25 0.17
CA LEU A 13 5.60 -11.38 -0.07
C LEU A 13 5.32 -12.53 0.90
N ASP A 14 5.17 -12.24 2.18
CA ASP A 14 4.96 -13.27 3.21
C ASP A 14 3.64 -14.03 2.99
N VAL A 15 2.58 -13.36 2.54
CA VAL A 15 1.32 -14.02 2.15
C VAL A 15 1.51 -14.89 0.91
N GLN A 16 2.17 -14.39 -0.14
CA GLN A 16 2.45 -15.17 -1.34
C GLN A 16 3.31 -16.42 -1.04
N VAL A 17 4.32 -16.29 -0.18
CA VAL A 17 5.16 -17.40 0.27
C VAL A 17 4.34 -18.43 1.05
N LYS A 18 3.49 -17.97 1.97
CA LYS A 18 2.62 -18.85 2.75
C LYS A 18 1.64 -19.62 1.86
N ASP A 19 0.95 -18.92 0.97
CA ASP A 19 -0.19 -19.48 0.23
C ASP A 19 0.26 -20.31 -0.98
N ARG A 20 1.41 -19.99 -1.57
CA ARG A 20 1.90 -20.65 -2.80
C ARG A 20 3.19 -21.45 -2.61
N GLY A 21 3.76 -21.46 -1.40
CA GLY A 21 4.97 -22.21 -1.09
C GLY A 21 6.24 -21.68 -1.79
N TYR A 22 6.23 -20.42 -2.23
CA TYR A 22 7.36 -19.84 -2.95
C TYR A 22 8.64 -19.79 -2.12
N LYS A 23 9.78 -20.06 -2.77
CA LYS A 23 11.13 -19.91 -2.21
C LYS A 23 11.73 -18.57 -2.63
N LEU A 24 11.08 -17.49 -2.18
CA LEU A 24 11.45 -16.12 -2.48
C LEU A 24 11.83 -15.38 -1.19
N VAL A 25 12.86 -14.54 -1.25
CA VAL A 25 13.38 -13.81 -0.09
C VAL A 25 13.66 -12.35 -0.45
N SER A 26 13.47 -11.46 0.54
CA SER A 26 13.89 -10.07 0.43
C SER A 26 15.41 -9.95 0.53
N VAL A 27 16.01 -9.07 -0.26
CA VAL A 27 17.46 -8.77 -0.24
C VAL A 27 17.77 -7.29 -0.02
N GLY A 28 16.76 -6.43 0.09
CA GLY A 28 16.94 -5.01 0.37
C GLY A 28 15.63 -4.23 0.24
N TYR A 29 15.57 -3.07 0.89
CA TYR A 29 14.47 -2.11 0.74
C TYR A 29 14.66 -1.23 -0.50
N THR A 30 13.55 -0.78 -1.06
CA THR A 30 13.51 0.12 -2.21
C THR A 30 12.86 1.44 -1.83
N VAL A 31 11.54 1.54 -1.99
CA VAL A 31 10.78 2.78 -1.79
C VAL A 31 9.55 2.51 -0.95
N ASN A 32 9.14 3.50 -0.17
CA ASN A 32 7.84 3.51 0.47
C ASN A 32 6.85 4.29 -0.39
N PHE A 33 5.67 3.71 -0.57
CA PHE A 33 4.51 4.29 -1.23
C PHE A 33 3.38 4.41 -0.21
N PRO A 34 3.40 5.41 0.70
CA PRO A 34 2.30 5.57 1.65
C PRO A 34 0.98 5.62 0.89
N ILE A 35 -0.04 4.86 1.30
CA ILE A 35 -1.30 4.78 0.55
C ILE A 35 -2.13 6.06 0.75
N GLY A 36 -2.75 6.55 -0.32
CA GLY A 36 -3.61 7.72 -0.29
C GLY A 36 -5.10 7.34 -0.26
N LEU A 37 -5.89 8.13 0.46
CA LEU A 37 -7.35 8.05 0.45
C LEU A 37 -7.88 9.22 -0.36
N TYR A 38 -8.68 8.95 -1.38
CA TYR A 38 -9.15 9.93 -2.35
C TYR A 38 -10.67 9.97 -2.40
N SER A 39 -11.22 11.12 -2.77
CA SER A 39 -12.64 11.29 -3.03
C SER A 39 -12.88 12.37 -4.08
N LYS A 40 -13.90 12.18 -4.92
CA LYS A 40 -14.46 13.23 -5.79
C LYS A 40 -15.65 13.95 -5.15
N LYS A 41 -16.15 13.50 -3.99
CA LYS A 41 -17.41 13.96 -3.38
C LYS A 41 -17.22 14.70 -2.05
N VAL A 42 -16.16 14.40 -1.31
CA VAL A 42 -15.85 15.02 -0.01
C VAL A 42 -14.40 15.50 0.03
N LYS A 43 -14.10 16.48 0.89
CA LYS A 43 -12.74 17.04 1.04
C LYS A 43 -11.98 16.46 2.23
N SER A 44 -12.67 15.75 3.12
CA SER A 44 -12.09 15.15 4.32
C SER A 44 -12.83 13.88 4.71
N LEU A 45 -12.18 13.00 5.49
CA LEU A 45 -12.84 11.78 6.01
C LEU A 45 -14.02 12.10 6.95
N ALA A 46 -14.00 13.26 7.62
CA ALA A 46 -15.05 13.68 8.55
C ALA A 46 -16.39 13.93 7.84
N GLU A 47 -16.35 14.38 6.59
CA GLU A 47 -17.50 14.66 5.73
C GLU A 47 -18.19 13.40 5.18
N LEU A 48 -17.59 12.21 5.34
CA LEU A 48 -18.23 10.96 4.95
C LEU A 48 -19.57 10.82 5.68
N LYS A 49 -20.65 10.62 4.90
CA LYS A 49 -21.99 10.43 5.44
C LYS A 49 -22.16 9.04 6.04
N GLU A 50 -23.19 8.87 6.86
CA GLU A 50 -23.59 7.54 7.31
C GLU A 50 -23.89 6.64 6.11
N GLY A 51 -23.38 5.42 6.10
CA GLY A 51 -23.56 4.47 5.00
C GLY A 51 -22.68 4.69 3.78
N ALA A 52 -21.69 5.60 3.86
CA ALA A 52 -20.77 5.91 2.76
C ALA A 52 -20.09 4.65 2.21
N LYS A 53 -19.97 4.56 0.88
CA LYS A 53 -19.26 3.48 0.18
C LYS A 53 -17.77 3.83 0.07
N PHE A 54 -16.92 2.97 0.62
CA PHE A 54 -15.48 3.17 0.68
C PHE A 54 -14.74 2.03 -0.03
N GLY A 55 -14.01 2.34 -1.09
CA GLY A 55 -13.23 1.37 -1.86
C GLY A 55 -11.96 0.94 -1.13
N ILE A 56 -11.71 -0.36 -1.02
CA ILE A 56 -10.47 -0.93 -0.49
C ILE A 56 -9.93 -2.04 -1.41
N PRO A 57 -8.62 -2.31 -1.40
CA PRO A 57 -8.04 -3.47 -2.09
C PRO A 57 -8.61 -4.78 -1.55
N ASN A 58 -8.88 -5.74 -2.44
CA ASN A 58 -9.41 -7.06 -2.10
C ASN A 58 -8.33 -8.11 -1.75
N ASP A 59 -7.05 -7.80 -1.92
CA ASP A 59 -5.99 -8.69 -1.42
C ASP A 59 -5.85 -8.52 0.11
N PRO A 60 -5.58 -9.61 0.85
CA PRO A 60 -5.60 -9.58 2.31
C PRO A 60 -4.67 -8.54 2.96
N THR A 61 -3.56 -8.21 2.30
CA THR A 61 -2.54 -7.34 2.90
C THR A 61 -2.85 -5.87 2.68
N ASN A 62 -3.27 -5.48 1.47
CA ASN A 62 -3.60 -4.10 1.18
C ASN A 62 -5.00 -3.73 1.71
N GLY A 63 -5.95 -4.67 1.74
CA GLY A 63 -7.24 -4.48 2.41
C GLY A 63 -7.05 -4.19 3.90
N GLY A 64 -6.30 -5.06 4.59
CA GLY A 64 -5.97 -4.88 6.01
C GLY A 64 -5.16 -3.61 6.28
N ARG A 65 -4.21 -3.27 5.42
CA ARG A 65 -3.49 -1.98 5.46
C ARG A 65 -4.44 -0.79 5.50
N VAL A 66 -5.43 -0.74 4.61
CA VAL A 66 -6.38 0.38 4.55
C VAL A 66 -7.25 0.44 5.79
N LEU A 67 -7.68 -0.71 6.31
CA LEU A 67 -8.45 -0.75 7.56
C LEU A 67 -7.63 -0.22 8.75
N LEU A 68 -6.34 -0.54 8.83
CA LEU A 68 -5.44 0.04 9.83
C LEU A 68 -5.29 1.55 9.65
N VAL A 69 -5.17 2.05 8.41
CA VAL A 69 -5.17 3.50 8.13
C VAL A 69 -6.46 4.15 8.63
N LEU A 70 -7.63 3.56 8.35
CA LEU A 70 -8.91 4.10 8.80
C LEU A 70 -9.05 4.08 10.33
N GLN A 71 -8.51 3.06 11.00
CA GLN A 71 -8.41 3.02 12.45
C GLN A 71 -7.51 4.13 12.99
N ASP A 72 -6.33 4.33 12.40
CA ASP A 72 -5.40 5.40 12.78
C ASP A 72 -6.00 6.80 12.57
N LYS A 73 -6.92 6.95 11.62
CA LYS A 73 -7.69 8.19 11.40
C LYS A 73 -8.95 8.29 12.28
N GLY A 74 -9.23 7.30 13.11
CA GLY A 74 -10.36 7.30 14.06
C GLY A 74 -11.73 7.05 13.41
N LEU A 75 -11.79 6.48 12.21
CA LEU A 75 -13.05 6.23 11.49
C LEU A 75 -13.70 4.91 11.90
N ILE A 76 -12.89 3.93 12.30
CA ILE A 76 -13.31 2.59 12.71
C ILE A 76 -12.43 2.08 13.85
N LYS A 77 -12.85 1.00 14.51
CA LYS A 77 -12.02 0.21 15.42
C LYS A 77 -11.98 -1.23 14.96
N LEU A 78 -10.79 -1.82 14.95
CA LEU A 78 -10.57 -3.22 14.62
C LEU A 78 -10.42 -4.06 15.89
N ARG A 79 -10.68 -5.37 15.76
CA ARG A 79 -10.27 -6.36 16.76
C ARG A 79 -8.75 -6.32 16.96
N PRO A 80 -8.24 -6.21 18.20
CA PRO A 80 -6.80 -6.12 18.47
C PRO A 80 -5.96 -7.24 17.84
N GLU A 81 -6.52 -8.45 17.76
CA GLU A 81 -5.87 -9.65 17.24
C GLU A 81 -5.80 -9.72 15.70
N ALA A 82 -6.55 -8.87 14.99
CA ALA A 82 -6.62 -8.91 13.53
C ALA A 82 -5.28 -8.53 12.87
N GLY A 83 -4.53 -7.61 13.50
CA GLY A 83 -3.20 -7.18 13.07
C GLY A 83 -3.15 -6.75 11.59
N LEU A 84 -2.06 -7.12 10.90
CA LEU A 84 -1.84 -6.78 9.49
C LEU A 84 -2.77 -7.51 8.50
N LYS A 85 -3.57 -8.47 8.98
CA LYS A 85 -4.47 -9.28 8.16
C LYS A 85 -5.93 -8.96 8.40
N ALA A 86 -6.20 -7.78 8.98
CA ALA A 86 -7.56 -7.33 9.23
C ALA A 86 -8.40 -7.35 7.95
N THR A 87 -9.65 -7.75 8.11
CA THR A 87 -10.68 -7.76 7.08
C THR A 87 -11.86 -6.89 7.53
N PRO A 88 -12.81 -6.56 6.64
CA PRO A 88 -14.03 -5.87 7.06
C PRO A 88 -14.80 -6.58 8.18
N LEU A 89 -14.65 -7.91 8.32
CA LEU A 89 -15.26 -8.70 9.39
C LEU A 89 -14.61 -8.45 10.77
N ASP A 90 -13.42 -7.86 10.81
CA ASP A 90 -12.67 -7.52 12.02
C ASP A 90 -13.02 -6.14 12.59
N VAL A 91 -13.90 -5.40 11.93
CA VAL A 91 -14.38 -4.09 12.39
C VAL A 91 -15.38 -4.27 13.53
N ILE A 92 -15.04 -3.76 14.72
CA ILE A 92 -15.87 -3.83 15.94
C ILE A 92 -16.53 -2.50 16.30
N ASP A 93 -16.08 -1.39 15.71
CA ASP A 93 -16.73 -0.10 15.81
C ASP A 93 -16.68 0.61 14.44
N ASN A 94 -17.83 1.09 13.99
CA ASN A 94 -18.03 1.74 12.69
C ASN A 94 -19.21 2.72 12.82
N PRO A 95 -19.04 3.87 13.49
CA PRO A 95 -20.14 4.76 13.84
C PRO A 95 -20.82 5.37 12.61
N LYS A 96 -20.07 5.58 11.53
CA LYS A 96 -20.61 6.04 10.24
C LYS A 96 -21.17 4.91 9.37
N LYS A 97 -21.21 3.66 9.84
CA LYS A 97 -21.68 2.48 9.09
C LYS A 97 -21.10 2.42 7.67
N ILE A 98 -19.82 2.73 7.54
CA ILE A 98 -19.09 2.72 6.26
C ILE A 98 -19.23 1.35 5.63
N LYS A 99 -19.58 1.31 4.35
CA LYS A 99 -19.70 0.10 3.54
C LYS A 99 -18.41 -0.09 2.74
N PHE A 100 -17.61 -1.08 3.12
CA PHE A 100 -16.39 -1.41 2.39
C PHE A 100 -16.73 -2.11 1.08
N VAL A 101 -16.17 -1.60 -0.02
CA VAL A 101 -16.28 -2.17 -1.36
C VAL A 101 -14.90 -2.70 -1.75
N GLU A 102 -14.74 -4.01 -1.70
CA GLU A 102 -13.48 -4.69 -2.00
C GLU A 102 -13.31 -4.86 -3.50
N LEU A 103 -12.25 -4.27 -4.07
CA LEU A 103 -11.94 -4.29 -5.50
C LEU A 103 -10.48 -4.67 -5.74
N ASP A 104 -10.17 -5.13 -6.94
CA ASP A 104 -8.79 -5.24 -7.38
C ASP A 104 -8.11 -3.86 -7.30
N ALA A 105 -6.89 -3.82 -6.75
CA ALA A 105 -6.19 -2.57 -6.45
C ALA A 105 -6.02 -1.66 -7.68
N ALA A 106 -5.87 -2.23 -8.88
CA ALA A 106 -5.73 -1.47 -10.13
C ALA A 106 -7.05 -0.82 -10.58
N GLN A 107 -8.19 -1.21 -10.01
CA GLN A 107 -9.51 -0.65 -10.32
C GLN A 107 -9.90 0.52 -9.41
N LEU A 108 -9.28 0.64 -8.23
CA LEU A 108 -9.62 1.65 -7.22
C LEU A 108 -9.49 3.11 -7.68
N PRO A 109 -8.56 3.50 -8.58
CA PRO A 109 -8.58 4.86 -9.13
C PRO A 109 -9.86 5.17 -9.92
N ARG A 110 -10.36 4.21 -10.71
CA ARG A 110 -11.56 4.37 -11.53
C ARG A 110 -12.85 4.33 -10.72
N SER A 111 -12.85 3.64 -9.57
CA SER A 111 -14.03 3.56 -8.71
C SER A 111 -14.38 4.89 -8.01
N LEU A 112 -13.53 5.92 -8.10
CA LEU A 112 -13.76 7.22 -7.46
C LEU A 112 -14.99 7.97 -7.99
N ASP A 113 -15.47 7.63 -9.18
CA ASP A 113 -16.70 8.21 -9.75
C ASP A 113 -17.97 7.65 -9.09
N ASP A 114 -17.94 6.38 -8.69
CA ASP A 114 -19.12 5.68 -8.16
C ASP A 114 -19.13 5.59 -6.62
N LEU A 115 -17.96 5.67 -5.98
CA LEU A 115 -17.79 5.55 -4.53
C LEU A 115 -17.68 6.91 -3.84
N ASP A 116 -17.86 6.94 -2.52
CA ASP A 116 -17.76 8.18 -1.74
C ASP A 116 -16.31 8.49 -1.37
N ALA A 117 -15.49 7.47 -1.21
CA ALA A 117 -14.03 7.56 -1.15
C ALA A 117 -13.41 6.21 -1.57
N SER A 118 -12.12 6.23 -1.90
CA SER A 118 -11.36 5.02 -2.26
C SER A 118 -9.94 5.13 -1.75
N ALA A 119 -9.41 4.06 -1.18
CA ALA A 119 -7.98 3.94 -0.92
C ALA A 119 -7.26 3.49 -2.19
N VAL A 120 -6.22 4.20 -2.60
CA VAL A 120 -5.51 3.91 -3.86
C VAL A 120 -4.02 3.81 -3.58
N ASN A 121 -3.42 2.66 -3.89
CA ASN A 121 -1.97 2.50 -3.83
C ASN A 121 -1.29 3.53 -4.73
N THR A 122 -0.25 4.19 -4.23
CA THR A 122 0.34 5.36 -4.90
C THR A 122 0.88 5.06 -6.29
N ASN A 123 1.36 3.84 -6.57
CA ASN A 123 1.74 3.46 -7.93
C ASN A 123 0.55 3.54 -8.90
N PHE A 124 -0.64 3.05 -8.50
CA PHE A 124 -1.85 3.15 -9.32
C PHE A 124 -2.42 4.57 -9.37
N ALA A 125 -2.31 5.33 -8.27
CA ALA A 125 -2.70 6.73 -8.24
C ALA A 125 -1.91 7.55 -9.27
N LEU A 126 -0.58 7.42 -9.26
CA LEU A 126 0.31 8.08 -10.21
C LEU A 126 0.03 7.66 -11.65
N SER A 127 -0.12 6.36 -11.92
CA SER A 127 -0.45 5.86 -13.26
C SER A 127 -1.82 6.30 -13.77
N ALA A 128 -2.78 6.55 -12.87
CA ALA A 128 -4.10 7.08 -13.20
C ALA A 128 -4.14 8.61 -13.29
N GLY A 129 -3.00 9.30 -13.13
CA GLY A 129 -2.92 10.76 -13.17
C GLY A 129 -3.46 11.46 -11.92
N LEU A 130 -3.68 10.74 -10.82
CA LEU A 130 -4.04 11.34 -9.54
C LEU A 130 -2.82 12.03 -8.91
N ASN A 131 -3.02 13.23 -8.40
CA ASN A 131 -2.01 13.93 -7.62
C ASN A 131 -2.12 13.49 -6.15
N VAL A 132 -1.02 13.02 -5.56
CA VAL A 132 -1.01 12.61 -4.15
C VAL A 132 -1.40 13.71 -3.17
N LYS A 133 -1.25 14.98 -3.57
CA LYS A 133 -1.66 16.13 -2.76
C LYS A 133 -3.19 16.28 -2.66
N ASP A 134 -3.94 15.64 -3.56
CA ASP A 134 -5.40 15.68 -3.56
C ASP A 134 -6.00 14.58 -2.66
N ALA A 135 -5.17 13.76 -2.02
CA ALA A 135 -5.63 12.79 -1.05
C ALA A 135 -6.29 13.50 0.14
N ILE A 136 -7.51 13.09 0.48
CA ILE A 136 -8.26 13.61 1.64
C ILE A 136 -7.70 13.09 2.97
N ALA A 137 -6.86 12.05 2.90
CA ALA A 137 -6.03 11.55 3.99
C ALA A 137 -4.91 10.67 3.43
N GLN A 138 -3.79 10.60 4.14
CA GLN A 138 -2.63 9.81 3.77
C GLN A 138 -2.20 8.89 4.91
N GLU A 139 -1.72 7.70 4.57
CA GLU A 139 -0.98 6.83 5.49
C GLU A 139 0.29 7.52 6.02
N SER A 140 0.65 7.19 7.26
CA SER A 140 1.94 7.59 7.84
C SER A 140 3.14 7.05 7.03
N ALA A 141 4.17 7.87 6.87
CA ALA A 141 5.44 7.42 6.30
C ALA A 141 6.12 6.33 7.15
N LYS A 142 5.83 6.27 8.46
CA LYS A 142 6.26 5.19 9.35
C LYS A 142 5.32 4.01 9.20
N SER A 143 5.64 3.10 8.30
CA SER A 143 4.74 2.01 7.91
C SER A 143 5.52 0.75 7.51
N PRO A 144 5.00 -0.47 7.81
CA PRO A 144 5.65 -1.73 7.46
C PRO A 144 5.63 -2.05 5.95
N TYR A 145 5.09 -1.17 5.11
CA TYR A 145 4.88 -1.40 3.68
C TYR A 145 5.95 -0.80 2.76
N VAL A 146 7.16 -0.55 3.28
CA VAL A 146 8.33 -0.25 2.43
C VAL A 146 8.51 -1.41 1.46
N ASN A 147 8.61 -1.10 0.17
CA ASN A 147 8.81 -2.09 -0.87
C ASN A 147 10.21 -2.70 -0.79
N ILE A 148 10.34 -3.88 -1.37
CA ILE A 148 11.55 -4.70 -1.27
C ILE A 148 11.99 -5.23 -2.63
N LEU A 149 13.30 -5.40 -2.76
CA LEU A 149 13.91 -6.26 -3.78
C LEU A 149 13.75 -7.71 -3.34
N VAL A 150 13.26 -8.56 -4.24
CA VAL A 150 13.01 -9.98 -3.99
C VAL A 150 13.72 -10.82 -5.03
N VAL A 151 14.38 -11.89 -4.57
CA VAL A 151 15.05 -12.90 -5.41
C VAL A 151 14.63 -14.30 -4.98
N ARG A 152 15.00 -15.32 -5.76
CA ARG A 152 14.91 -16.72 -5.30
C ARG A 152 15.85 -16.97 -4.14
N GLU A 153 15.43 -17.76 -3.16
CA GLU A 153 16.20 -18.05 -1.96
C GLU A 153 17.61 -18.58 -2.27
N GLN A 154 17.72 -19.48 -3.25
CA GLN A 154 19.00 -20.05 -3.70
C GLN A 154 19.98 -19.02 -4.30
N ASP A 155 19.47 -17.87 -4.74
CA ASP A 155 20.26 -16.83 -5.39
C ASP A 155 20.72 -15.73 -4.43
N LYS A 156 20.23 -15.70 -3.18
CA LYS A 156 20.44 -14.60 -2.23
C LYS A 156 21.91 -14.22 -2.00
N ALA A 157 22.81 -15.18 -2.12
CA ALA A 157 24.26 -15.00 -1.90
C ALA A 157 25.05 -14.82 -3.21
N LYS A 158 24.39 -14.79 -4.38
CA LYS A 158 25.09 -14.60 -5.65
C LYS A 158 25.68 -13.19 -5.72
N PRO A 159 26.92 -13.00 -6.23
CA PRO A 159 27.58 -11.70 -6.25
C PRO A 159 26.80 -10.57 -6.94
N TRP A 160 25.95 -10.90 -7.92
CA TRP A 160 25.13 -9.91 -8.61
C TRP A 160 24.04 -9.31 -7.72
N VAL A 161 23.58 -10.03 -6.68
CA VAL A 161 22.54 -9.54 -5.74
C VAL A 161 23.06 -8.33 -4.96
N ALA A 162 24.25 -8.44 -4.39
CA ALA A 162 24.87 -7.32 -3.66
C ALA A 162 25.12 -6.11 -4.58
N LYS A 163 25.51 -6.36 -5.85
CA LYS A 163 25.69 -5.30 -6.86
C LYS A 163 24.35 -4.62 -7.20
N LEU A 164 23.28 -5.40 -7.37
CA LEU A 164 21.94 -4.88 -7.63
C LEU A 164 21.43 -4.01 -6.48
N VAL A 165 21.54 -4.51 -5.24
CA VAL A 165 21.13 -3.76 -4.03
C VAL A 165 21.92 -2.47 -3.92
N LYS A 166 23.25 -2.50 -4.09
CA LYS A 166 24.09 -1.31 -4.05
C LYS A 166 23.76 -0.30 -5.15
N ALA A 167 23.45 -0.75 -6.36
CA ALA A 167 23.07 0.12 -7.46
C ALA A 167 21.74 0.83 -7.17
N TYR A 168 20.75 0.09 -6.66
CA TYR A 168 19.46 0.66 -6.27
C TYR A 168 19.60 1.62 -5.09
N GLN A 169 20.34 1.23 -4.07
CA GLN A 169 20.54 1.98 -2.83
C GLN A 169 21.68 3.01 -2.95
N SER A 170 21.64 3.80 -4.02
CA SER A 170 22.64 4.84 -4.30
C SER A 170 22.06 6.24 -4.11
N GLU A 171 22.95 7.21 -3.87
CA GLU A 171 22.56 8.62 -3.76
C GLU A 171 21.95 9.18 -5.04
N GLU A 172 22.34 8.65 -6.20
CA GLU A 172 21.75 9.01 -7.48
C GLU A 172 20.28 8.60 -7.56
N ILE A 173 19.96 7.36 -7.19
CA ILE A 173 18.57 6.87 -7.14
C ILE A 173 17.77 7.59 -6.05
N ARG A 174 18.37 7.85 -4.89
CA ARG A 174 17.73 8.65 -3.83
C ARG A 174 17.29 10.02 -4.34
N LYS A 175 18.19 10.75 -5.01
CA LYS A 175 17.90 12.07 -5.58
C LYS A 175 16.84 11.97 -6.67
N PHE A 176 16.94 10.98 -7.56
CA PHE A 176 15.92 10.73 -8.57
C PHE A 176 14.53 10.56 -7.95
N ILE A 177 14.41 9.71 -6.91
CA ILE A 177 13.12 9.49 -6.23
C ILE A 177 12.56 10.80 -5.66
N GLN A 178 13.40 11.58 -4.97
CA GLN A 178 12.98 12.82 -4.34
C GLN A 178 12.54 13.88 -5.36
N THR A 179 13.26 14.00 -6.47
CA THR A 179 12.98 14.99 -7.52
C THR A 179 11.79 14.59 -8.38
N GLU A 180 11.74 13.35 -8.85
CA GLU A 180 10.72 12.86 -9.77
C GLU A 180 9.34 12.80 -9.09
N PHE A 181 9.31 12.18 -7.91
CA PHE A 181 8.04 11.91 -7.23
C PHE A 181 7.62 12.99 -6.23
N LYS A 182 8.47 14.02 -6.01
CA LYS A 182 8.13 15.22 -5.23
C LYS A 182 7.48 14.93 -3.86
N GLY A 183 7.96 13.87 -3.18
CA GLY A 183 7.47 13.42 -1.88
C GLY A 183 6.31 12.41 -1.90
N ALA A 184 5.75 12.08 -3.08
CA ALA A 184 4.77 11.00 -3.24
C ALA A 184 5.35 9.61 -2.95
N VAL A 185 6.64 9.46 -3.24
CA VAL A 185 7.42 8.24 -3.06
C VAL A 185 8.61 8.59 -2.19
N LEU A 186 8.86 7.78 -1.16
CA LEU A 186 9.92 8.01 -0.19
C LEU A 186 11.01 6.95 -0.35
N PRO A 187 12.31 7.31 -0.33
CA PRO A 187 13.38 6.32 -0.25
C PRO A 187 13.24 5.45 1.00
N GLY A 188 13.37 4.13 0.84
CA GLY A 188 13.31 3.14 1.94
C GLY A 188 14.69 2.70 2.45
N PHE A 189 15.74 3.33 1.95
CA PHE A 189 17.15 3.10 2.27
C PHE A 189 17.82 4.44 2.52
#